data_AF-A0AAP6D6P6-F1
#
_entry.id   AF-A0AAP6D6P6-F1
#
_cell.length_a   1.000
_cell.length_b   1.000
_cell.length_c   1.000
_cell.angle_alpha   90.00
_cell.angle_beta   90.00
_cell.angle_gamma   90.00
#
_symmetry.space_group_name_H-M   'P 1'
#
loop_
_entity.id
_entity.type
_entity.pdbx_description
1 polymer ?
#
loop_
_entity_poly.entity_id
_entity_poly.type
_entity_poly.pdbx_seq_one_letter_code
_entity_poly.pdbx_strand_id
1 'polypeptide(L)'
;MAEFIFLNPYWLLGLIVIPIALLLNHKFRAQKSTLIAPHLSRMLGQNTQSKHYFTLWGLAWAITCISLAGPSWRSNARPSFELNQNRILVLDMSRSMFATDIKPNRLAQTRYKALDLLPKWKEGATGLIAYAGDAYNLSPLTTDSSTLAGIIENLSPELMPFQGANLPAAIELAINQFSQAGTQQGDIIVLADDLDTSELSRALDLVQGTKFRISVLAVGTPNGAPIALPDGSLLKTAQGTTVVAKTNLKNLQTLANKTGGLFIPIQHTNRDVENIAAFTNNIGSQLSATQSEEVKTDSRLNSGFWLLPLLLLPAALLFRRGLIWMVVATVVPVTWAPHAEANPFLNADQQGAELYKQGEYEQAQNLFTNPSWKGAASYQKGDYEAAIEAFSHDASLNGRYNLANSLAQNGQLEDAADLYKKLLEEKPNFEAAKKNLSVVEEKLKQ
;
A
#
# COMPACT_ATOMS: atom_id res chain seq x y z
N MET A 1 -32.48 24.93 -1.04
CA MET A 1 -31.69 25.90 -0.24
C MET A 1 -31.16 25.16 0.97
N ALA A 2 -29.85 25.16 1.21
CA ALA A 2 -29.29 24.46 2.37
C ALA A 2 -29.69 25.18 3.66
N GLU A 3 -30.10 24.43 4.68
CA GLU A 3 -30.40 24.98 6.01
C GLU A 3 -29.12 25.53 6.67
N PHE A 4 -29.23 26.69 7.30
CA PHE A 4 -28.13 27.30 8.04
C PHE A 4 -27.89 26.52 9.34
N ILE A 5 -26.65 26.04 9.54
CA ILE A 5 -26.24 25.38 10.78
C ILE A 5 -24.85 25.82 11.23
N PHE A 6 -24.57 25.64 12.53
CA PHE A 6 -23.21 25.70 13.07
C PHE A 6 -22.61 24.30 13.12
N LEU A 7 -21.42 24.11 12.55
CA LEU A 7 -20.72 22.82 12.56
C LEU A 7 -20.25 22.43 13.96
N ASN A 8 -19.84 23.40 14.77
CA ASN A 8 -19.31 23.20 16.11
C ASN A 8 -19.95 24.17 17.12
N PRO A 9 -21.25 24.00 17.46
CA PRO A 9 -22.01 24.97 18.24
C PRO A 9 -21.42 25.23 19.65
N TYR A 10 -20.63 24.30 20.19
CA TYR A 10 -19.97 24.45 21.49
C TYR A 10 -19.07 25.69 21.60
N TRP A 11 -18.50 26.18 20.50
CA TRP A 11 -17.71 27.42 20.51
C TRP A 11 -18.51 28.67 20.89
N LEU A 12 -19.84 28.64 20.77
CA LEU A 12 -20.73 29.72 21.21
C LEU A 12 -20.74 29.87 22.74
N LEU A 13 -20.44 28.81 23.50
CA LEU A 13 -20.26 28.91 24.96
C LEU A 13 -19.11 29.85 25.33
N GLY A 14 -18.12 30.02 24.43
CA GLY A 14 -17.04 30.98 24.59
C GLY A 14 -17.50 32.43 24.73
N LEU A 15 -18.72 32.78 24.29
CA LEU A 15 -19.26 34.14 24.45
C LEU A 15 -19.48 34.52 25.92
N ILE A 16 -19.64 33.54 26.81
CA ILE A 16 -19.80 33.75 28.27
C ILE A 16 -18.53 34.35 28.88
N VAL A 17 -17.36 34.19 28.24
CA VAL A 17 -16.10 34.80 28.69
C VAL A 17 -16.17 36.33 28.67
N ILE A 18 -16.94 36.93 27.76
CA ILE A 18 -17.06 38.40 27.62
C ILE A 18 -17.66 39.05 28.88
N PRO A 19 -18.85 38.67 29.38
CA PRO A 19 -19.41 39.24 30.61
C PRO A 19 -18.56 38.92 31.85
N ILE A 20 -17.95 37.74 31.93
CA ILE A 20 -17.03 37.40 33.03
C ILE A 20 -15.83 38.34 33.04
N ALA A 21 -15.21 38.55 31.89
CA ALA A 21 -14.06 39.45 31.77
C ALA A 21 -14.45 40.91 32.06
N LEU A 22 -15.65 41.36 31.65
CA LEU A 22 -16.19 42.70 32.00
C LEU A 22 -16.36 42.86 33.51
N LEU A 23 -16.95 41.87 34.19
CA LEU A 23 -17.16 41.88 35.64
C LEU A 23 -15.83 41.90 36.39
N LEU A 24 -14.86 41.08 35.98
CA LEU A 24 -13.52 41.07 36.55
C LEU A 24 -12.82 42.42 36.35
N ASN A 25 -12.85 42.99 35.15
CA ASN A 25 -12.27 44.29 34.87
C ASN A 25 -12.90 45.40 35.74
N HIS A 26 -14.22 45.38 35.93
CA HIS A 26 -14.92 46.33 36.80
C HIS A 26 -14.49 46.18 38.27
N LYS A 27 -14.37 44.95 38.79
CA LYS A 27 -13.88 44.68 40.15
C LYS A 27 -12.44 45.14 40.36
N PHE A 28 -11.53 44.81 39.44
CA PHE A 28 -10.13 45.24 39.52
C PHE A 28 -9.95 46.76 39.34
N ARG A 29 -10.85 47.43 38.60
CA ARG A 29 -10.90 48.90 38.55
C ARG A 29 -11.40 49.52 39.84
N ALA A 30 -12.46 48.95 40.44
CA ALA A 30 -13.00 49.43 41.71
C ALA A 30 -12.00 49.28 42.87
N GLN A 31 -11.17 48.24 42.84
CA GLN A 31 -10.08 48.04 43.81
C GLN A 31 -8.89 48.98 43.61
N LYS A 32 -8.73 49.60 42.43
CA LYS A 32 -7.76 50.70 42.21
C LYS A 32 -8.28 52.05 42.75
N SER A 33 -8.83 52.02 43.95
CA SER A 33 -8.98 53.21 44.80
C SER A 33 -7.56 53.66 45.16
N THR A 34 -7.08 54.70 44.48
CA THR A 34 -5.82 55.36 44.82
C THR A 34 -5.87 55.82 46.28
N LEU A 35 -4.72 55.75 46.98
CA LEU A 35 -4.45 56.42 48.28
C LEU A 35 -4.58 57.97 48.21
N ILE A 36 -5.23 58.51 47.18
CA ILE A 36 -5.28 59.92 46.80
C ILE A 36 -6.76 60.29 46.60
N ALA A 37 -7.16 61.42 47.18
CA ALA A 37 -8.52 61.92 47.10
C ALA A 37 -8.96 62.21 45.64
N PRO A 38 -10.21 61.90 45.25
CA PRO A 38 -10.70 61.96 43.85
C PRO A 38 -10.61 63.34 43.17
N HIS A 39 -10.50 64.43 43.93
CA HIS A 39 -10.37 65.79 43.40
C HIS A 39 -8.93 66.12 42.97
N LEU A 40 -7.92 65.54 43.63
CA LEU A 40 -6.50 65.73 43.33
C LEU A 40 -6.07 64.94 42.09
N SER A 41 -6.56 63.71 41.92
CA SER A 41 -6.25 62.87 40.75
C SER A 41 -6.75 63.48 39.43
N ARG A 42 -7.86 64.22 39.47
CA ARG A 42 -8.41 64.95 38.30
C ARG A 42 -7.53 66.11 37.85
N MET A 43 -6.85 66.80 38.79
CA MET A 43 -5.88 67.87 38.50
C MET A 43 -4.54 67.35 37.96
N LEU A 44 -4.14 66.13 38.33
CA LEU A 44 -2.93 65.45 37.84
C LEU A 44 -3.09 64.85 36.43
N GLY A 45 -4.20 65.11 35.73
CA GLY A 45 -4.46 64.60 34.38
C GLY A 45 -4.73 63.10 34.32
N GLN A 46 -4.93 62.42 35.47
CA GLN A 46 -5.30 61.01 35.50
C GLN A 46 -6.79 60.85 35.22
N ASN A 47 -7.19 61.15 33.99
CA ASN A 47 -8.54 60.87 33.52
C ASN A 47 -8.66 59.36 33.34
N THR A 48 -9.47 58.69 34.16
CA THR A 48 -9.75 57.25 34.06
C THR A 48 -10.71 56.97 32.90
N GLN A 49 -10.36 57.45 31.70
CA GLN A 49 -11.15 57.18 30.51
C GLN A 49 -11.26 55.66 30.32
N SER A 50 -12.48 55.20 30.07
CA SER A 50 -12.73 53.80 29.75
C SER A 50 -11.99 53.47 28.47
N LYS A 51 -10.91 52.71 28.57
CA LYS A 51 -10.12 52.39 27.40
C LYS A 51 -10.95 51.48 26.49
N HIS A 52 -11.28 51.98 25.29
CA HIS A 52 -12.03 51.26 24.24
C HIS A 52 -11.39 49.90 23.84
N TYR A 53 -10.17 49.60 24.30
CA TYR A 53 -9.54 48.29 24.13
C TYR A 53 -10.36 47.14 24.70
N PHE A 54 -11.09 47.32 25.81
CA PHE A 54 -11.87 46.22 26.38
C PHE A 54 -13.10 45.88 25.51
N THR A 55 -13.75 46.89 24.94
CA THR A 55 -14.87 46.70 24.00
C THR A 55 -14.39 46.13 22.67
N LEU A 56 -13.23 46.56 22.17
CA LEU A 56 -12.60 46.01 20.97
C LEU A 56 -12.18 44.55 21.17
N TRP A 57 -11.67 44.20 22.36
CA TRP A 57 -11.31 42.82 22.71
C TRP A 57 -12.54 41.92 22.77
N GLY A 58 -13.61 42.36 23.43
CA GLY A 58 -14.88 41.61 23.47
C GLY A 58 -15.47 41.40 22.07
N LEU A 59 -15.38 42.39 21.19
CA LEU A 59 -15.82 42.28 19.80
C LEU A 59 -14.98 41.26 19.01
N ALA A 60 -13.65 41.33 19.12
CA ALA A 60 -12.74 40.36 18.48
C ALA A 60 -12.97 38.93 18.99
N TRP A 61 -13.20 38.77 20.29
CA TRP A 61 -13.51 37.48 20.90
C TRP A 61 -14.84 36.91 20.39
N ALA A 62 -15.88 37.75 20.29
CA ALA A 62 -17.18 37.34 19.76
C ALA A 62 -17.09 36.86 18.31
N ILE A 63 -16.39 37.61 17.45
CA ILE A 63 -16.19 37.23 16.04
C ILE A 63 -15.42 35.91 15.93
N THR A 64 -14.41 35.71 16.78
CA THR A 64 -13.65 34.45 16.85
C THR A 64 -14.54 33.26 17.23
N CYS A 65 -15.37 33.39 18.27
CA CYS A 65 -16.30 32.33 18.69
C CYS A 65 -17.27 31.94 17.56
N ILE A 66 -17.83 32.92 16.84
CA ILE A 66 -18.74 32.67 15.72
C ILE A 66 -17.99 32.03 14.55
N SER A 67 -16.76 32.48 14.24
CA SER A 67 -15.91 31.88 13.21
C SER A 67 -15.58 30.42 13.50
N LEU A 68 -15.25 30.09 14.75
CA LEU A 68 -14.92 28.72 15.17
C LEU A 68 -16.15 27.82 15.30
N ALA A 69 -17.30 28.38 15.65
CA ALA A 69 -18.58 27.67 15.61
C ALA A 69 -18.93 27.18 14.20
N GLY A 70 -18.32 27.78 13.19
CA GLY A 70 -18.32 27.31 11.81
C GLY A 70 -19.70 27.41 11.17
N PRO A 71 -20.21 28.64 10.92
CA PRO A 71 -21.45 28.83 10.20
C PRO A 71 -21.32 28.19 8.81
N SER A 72 -22.30 27.37 8.45
CA SER A 72 -22.34 26.67 7.17
C SER A 72 -23.69 26.88 6.50
N TRP A 73 -23.65 27.40 5.28
CA TRP A 73 -24.81 27.59 4.39
C TRP A 73 -24.56 26.98 2.99
N ARG A 74 -23.49 26.19 2.83
CA ARG A 74 -23.13 25.49 1.58
C ARG A 74 -22.93 24.01 1.87
N SER A 75 -23.61 23.14 1.12
CA SER A 75 -23.27 21.72 1.04
C SER A 75 -22.49 21.49 -0.25
N ASN A 76 -21.35 20.81 -0.15
CA ASN A 76 -20.67 20.24 -1.30
C ASN A 76 -20.95 18.74 -1.28
N ALA A 77 -21.78 18.27 -2.22
CA ALA A 77 -21.85 16.87 -2.56
C ALA A 77 -20.52 16.49 -3.22
N ARG A 78 -19.65 15.78 -2.49
CA ARG A 78 -18.47 15.17 -3.10
C ARG A 78 -18.90 13.80 -3.62
N PRO A 79 -18.70 13.47 -4.91
CA PRO A 79 -18.85 12.10 -5.34
C PRO A 79 -17.76 11.27 -4.67
N SER A 80 -18.13 10.50 -3.64
CA SER A 80 -17.28 9.43 -3.13
C SER A 80 -17.47 8.24 -4.08
N PHE A 81 -16.48 8.01 -4.94
CA PHE A 81 -16.43 6.80 -5.74
C PHE A 81 -16.03 5.64 -4.84
N GLU A 82 -16.99 4.90 -4.29
CA GLU A 82 -16.69 3.55 -3.85
C GLU A 82 -16.69 2.66 -5.10
N LEU A 83 -15.50 2.28 -5.54
CA LEU A 83 -15.30 1.29 -6.59
C LEU A 83 -15.69 -0.08 -6.02
N ASN A 84 -17.00 -0.36 -5.97
CA ASN A 84 -17.55 -1.65 -5.57
C ASN A 84 -17.32 -2.68 -6.68
N GLN A 85 -16.07 -3.12 -6.79
CA GLN A 85 -15.65 -4.19 -7.67
C GLN A 85 -15.74 -5.52 -6.92
N ASN A 86 -16.95 -6.07 -6.85
CA ASN A 86 -17.16 -7.38 -6.27
C ASN A 86 -16.65 -8.46 -7.23
N ARG A 87 -15.79 -9.33 -6.70
CA ARG A 87 -15.19 -10.42 -7.46
C ARG A 87 -15.22 -11.71 -6.65
N ILE A 88 -15.27 -12.85 -7.33
CA ILE A 88 -15.23 -14.16 -6.69
C ILE A 88 -14.11 -14.97 -7.34
N LEU A 89 -13.15 -15.38 -6.52
CA LEU A 89 -12.08 -16.28 -6.91
C LEU A 89 -12.55 -17.72 -6.73
N VAL A 90 -12.55 -18.47 -7.82
CA VAL A 90 -12.98 -19.88 -7.88
C VAL A 90 -11.76 -20.74 -8.16
N LEU A 91 -11.45 -21.66 -7.25
CA LEU A 91 -10.29 -22.54 -7.35
C LEU A 91 -10.72 -24.00 -7.53
N ASP A 92 -10.20 -24.64 -8.57
CA ASP A 92 -10.37 -26.08 -8.80
C ASP A 92 -9.55 -26.88 -7.78
N MET A 93 -10.22 -27.77 -7.05
CA MET A 93 -9.67 -28.68 -6.05
C MET A 93 -9.93 -30.15 -6.42
N SER A 94 -10.05 -30.45 -7.72
CA SER A 94 -10.10 -31.82 -8.22
C SER A 94 -8.72 -32.51 -8.13
N ARG A 95 -8.70 -33.85 -8.20
CA ARG A 95 -7.45 -34.63 -8.13
C ARG A 95 -6.51 -34.36 -9.29
N SER A 96 -7.00 -33.90 -10.45
CA SER A 96 -6.16 -33.57 -11.61
C SER A 96 -5.23 -32.40 -11.34
N MET A 97 -5.52 -31.58 -10.33
CA MET A 97 -4.63 -30.53 -9.83
C MET A 97 -3.33 -31.07 -9.20
N PHE A 98 -3.23 -32.35 -8.90
CA PHE A 98 -1.96 -32.97 -8.51
C PHE A 98 -1.05 -33.35 -9.69
N ALA A 99 -1.48 -33.14 -10.94
CA ALA A 99 -0.64 -33.36 -12.10
C ALA A 99 0.60 -32.45 -12.10
N THR A 100 1.71 -32.96 -12.65
CA THR A 100 3.06 -32.36 -12.56
C THR A 100 3.61 -31.86 -13.89
N ASP A 101 2.73 -31.62 -14.87
CA ASP A 101 3.09 -30.99 -16.15
C ASP A 101 3.59 -29.56 -15.98
N ILE A 102 3.23 -28.91 -14.87
CA ILE A 102 3.79 -27.64 -14.43
C ILE A 102 4.39 -27.85 -13.04
N LYS A 103 5.66 -27.49 -12.86
CA LYS A 103 6.38 -27.71 -11.60
C LYS A 103 5.98 -26.69 -10.53
N PRO A 104 5.81 -27.09 -9.25
CA PRO A 104 5.93 -28.46 -8.75
C PRO A 104 4.72 -29.34 -9.09
N ASN A 105 3.50 -28.80 -8.99
CA ASN A 105 2.26 -29.37 -9.52
C ASN A 105 1.25 -28.24 -9.80
N ARG A 106 0.15 -28.56 -10.49
CA ARG A 106 -0.92 -27.57 -10.83
C ARG A 106 -1.50 -26.90 -9.59
N LEU A 107 -1.79 -27.64 -8.52
CA LEU A 107 -2.34 -27.12 -7.26
C LEU A 107 -1.44 -26.05 -6.62
N ALA A 108 -0.14 -26.31 -6.52
CA ALA A 108 0.82 -25.36 -5.97
C ALA A 108 0.89 -24.10 -6.84
N GLN A 109 0.91 -24.27 -8.16
CA GLN A 109 0.91 -23.14 -9.09
C GLN A 109 -0.38 -22.31 -8.99
N THR A 110 -1.53 -22.95 -8.90
CA THR A 110 -2.82 -22.29 -8.65
C THR A 110 -2.78 -21.47 -7.36
N ARG A 111 -2.28 -22.04 -6.25
CA ARG A 111 -2.13 -21.31 -4.99
C ARG A 111 -1.20 -20.11 -5.13
N TYR A 112 -0.03 -20.27 -5.74
CA TYR A 112 0.91 -19.15 -5.96
C TYR A 112 0.29 -18.04 -6.80
N LYS A 113 -0.36 -18.38 -7.93
CA LYS A 113 -1.02 -17.40 -8.81
C LYS A 113 -2.18 -16.71 -8.10
N ALA A 114 -2.96 -17.44 -7.30
CA ALA A 114 -4.03 -16.87 -6.48
C ALA A 114 -3.48 -15.90 -5.40
N LEU A 115 -2.42 -16.29 -4.71
CA LEU A 115 -1.75 -15.44 -3.71
C LEU A 115 -1.12 -14.19 -4.34
N ASP A 116 -0.60 -14.30 -5.56
CA ASP A 116 -0.06 -13.15 -6.31
C ASP A 116 -1.16 -12.22 -6.84
N LEU A 117 -2.38 -12.72 -7.08
CA LEU A 117 -3.53 -11.92 -7.49
C LEU A 117 -4.05 -11.02 -6.36
N LEU A 118 -4.15 -11.54 -5.13
CA LEU A 118 -4.79 -10.84 -4.01
C LEU A 118 -4.21 -9.44 -3.75
N PRO A 119 -2.88 -9.20 -3.67
CA PRO A 119 -2.31 -7.87 -3.45
C PRO A 119 -2.53 -6.89 -4.62
N LYS A 120 -2.87 -7.38 -5.81
CA LYS A 120 -3.14 -6.55 -6.99
C LYS A 120 -4.56 -5.99 -6.99
N TRP A 121 -5.46 -6.55 -6.20
CA TRP A 121 -6.83 -6.08 -6.00
C TRP A 121 -6.90 -5.20 -4.75
N LYS A 122 -6.59 -3.91 -4.93
CA LYS A 122 -6.57 -2.93 -3.83
C LYS A 122 -7.97 -2.44 -3.42
N GLU A 123 -8.96 -2.62 -4.28
CA GLU A 123 -10.31 -2.06 -4.13
C GLU A 123 -11.38 -3.11 -4.43
N GLY A 124 -12.55 -2.95 -3.81
CA GLY A 124 -13.66 -3.90 -3.88
C GLY A 124 -13.50 -5.08 -2.93
N ALA A 125 -14.51 -5.96 -2.93
CA ALA A 125 -14.55 -7.15 -2.09
C ALA A 125 -14.30 -8.42 -2.92
N THR A 126 -13.57 -9.36 -2.36
CA THR A 126 -13.24 -10.66 -2.97
C THR A 126 -13.88 -11.78 -2.15
N GLY A 127 -14.66 -12.64 -2.79
CA GLY A 127 -15.13 -13.91 -2.25
C GLY A 127 -14.23 -15.06 -2.69
N LEU A 128 -14.28 -16.17 -1.98
CA LEU A 128 -13.47 -17.36 -2.29
C LEU A 128 -14.34 -18.62 -2.30
N ILE A 129 -14.30 -19.33 -3.42
CA ILE A 129 -14.99 -20.59 -3.63
C ILE A 129 -13.96 -21.64 -4.05
N ALA A 130 -14.07 -22.83 -3.50
CA ALA A 130 -13.37 -24.01 -4.01
C ALA A 130 -14.39 -25.02 -4.53
N TYR A 131 -14.02 -25.78 -5.56
CA TYR A 131 -14.90 -26.81 -6.09
C TYR A 131 -14.14 -28.07 -6.49
N ALA A 132 -14.82 -29.20 -6.42
CA ALA A 132 -14.42 -30.49 -6.98
C ALA A 132 -15.69 -31.15 -7.53
N GLY A 133 -16.16 -32.27 -6.97
CA GLY A 133 -17.46 -32.85 -7.35
C GLY A 133 -18.66 -31.97 -6.96
N ASP A 134 -18.46 -31.10 -5.96
CA ASP A 134 -19.41 -30.08 -5.50
C ASP A 134 -18.63 -28.78 -5.17
N ALA A 135 -19.33 -27.67 -4.95
CA ALA A 135 -18.73 -26.36 -4.68
C ALA A 135 -19.03 -25.84 -3.27
N TYR A 136 -18.03 -25.20 -2.65
CA TYR A 136 -18.11 -24.71 -1.28
C TYR A 136 -17.66 -23.26 -1.15
N ASN A 137 -18.43 -22.49 -0.38
CA ASN A 137 -18.09 -21.12 -0.04
C ASN A 137 -17.08 -21.13 1.11
N LEU A 138 -15.84 -20.74 0.81
CA LEU A 138 -14.78 -20.68 1.81
C LEU A 138 -14.72 -19.31 2.49
N SER A 139 -15.05 -18.25 1.75
CA SER A 139 -15.14 -16.90 2.28
C SER A 139 -16.20 -16.10 1.52
N PRO A 140 -17.15 -15.45 2.23
CA PRO A 140 -18.01 -14.45 1.60
C PRO A 140 -17.18 -13.26 1.10
N LEU A 141 -17.81 -12.36 0.34
CA LEU A 141 -17.18 -11.13 -0.12
C LEU A 141 -16.55 -10.34 1.05
N THR A 142 -15.23 -10.20 1.03
CA THR A 142 -14.45 -9.49 2.04
C THR A 142 -13.37 -8.61 1.41
N THR A 143 -12.99 -7.54 2.10
CA THR A 143 -11.84 -6.70 1.73
C THR A 143 -10.53 -7.20 2.37
N ASP A 144 -10.61 -8.20 3.26
CA ASP A 144 -9.44 -8.75 3.94
C ASP A 144 -8.73 -9.82 3.09
N SER A 145 -7.78 -9.37 2.28
CA SER A 145 -6.92 -10.25 1.48
C SER A 145 -6.05 -11.19 2.32
N SER A 146 -5.72 -10.82 3.57
CA SER A 146 -4.84 -11.63 4.42
C SER A 146 -5.54 -12.89 4.91
N THR A 147 -6.83 -12.77 5.27
CA THR A 147 -7.66 -13.94 5.61
C THR A 147 -7.81 -14.87 4.40
N LEU A 148 -8.03 -14.32 3.20
CA LEU A 148 -8.10 -15.13 1.97
C LEU A 148 -6.79 -15.87 1.70
N ALA A 149 -5.64 -15.20 1.87
CA ALA A 149 -4.34 -15.81 1.68
C ALA A 149 -4.13 -17.02 2.62
N GLY A 150 -4.46 -16.87 3.91
CA GLY A 150 -4.34 -17.97 4.88
C GLY A 150 -5.22 -19.19 4.54
N ILE A 151 -6.42 -18.96 3.97
CA ILE A 151 -7.27 -20.05 3.47
C ILE A 151 -6.60 -20.72 2.27
N ILE A 152 -6.18 -19.95 1.26
CA ILE A 152 -5.61 -20.45 0.00
C ILE A 152 -4.36 -21.30 0.24
N GLU A 153 -3.49 -20.90 1.16
CA GLU A 153 -2.26 -21.64 1.48
C GLU A 153 -2.54 -23.09 1.91
N ASN A 154 -3.65 -23.31 2.62
CA ASN A 154 -4.01 -24.60 3.20
C ASN A 154 -4.98 -25.41 2.34
N LEU A 155 -5.35 -24.92 1.15
CA LEU A 155 -6.27 -25.65 0.27
C LEU A 155 -5.62 -26.89 -0.35
N SER A 156 -6.37 -27.99 -0.34
CA SER A 156 -6.01 -29.22 -1.02
C SER A 156 -7.25 -29.98 -1.51
N PRO A 157 -7.12 -30.79 -2.58
CA PRO A 157 -8.17 -31.71 -3.04
C PRO A 157 -8.66 -32.72 -1.98
N GLU A 158 -7.85 -33.00 -0.95
CA GLU A 158 -8.22 -33.93 0.13
C GLU A 158 -9.23 -33.33 1.10
N LEU A 159 -9.32 -32.00 1.17
CA LEU A 159 -10.33 -31.31 1.97
C LEU A 159 -11.73 -31.36 1.32
N MET A 160 -11.83 -31.76 0.05
CA MET A 160 -13.10 -31.79 -0.68
C MET A 160 -13.91 -33.06 -0.39
N PRO A 161 -15.15 -32.93 0.14
CA PRO A 161 -15.98 -34.09 0.47
C PRO A 161 -16.29 -34.98 -0.73
N PHE A 162 -16.58 -34.37 -1.89
CA PHE A 162 -16.90 -35.08 -3.12
C PHE A 162 -15.81 -34.87 -4.16
N GLN A 163 -15.31 -35.99 -4.67
CA GLN A 163 -14.29 -36.00 -5.72
C GLN A 163 -14.95 -35.82 -7.10
N GLY A 164 -14.27 -35.13 -8.01
CA GLY A 164 -14.77 -34.82 -9.35
C GLY A 164 -14.45 -33.38 -9.73
N ALA A 165 -15.11 -32.89 -10.78
CA ALA A 165 -15.13 -31.50 -11.20
C ALA A 165 -16.58 -31.11 -11.53
N ASN A 166 -17.00 -29.94 -11.08
CA ASN A 166 -18.35 -29.39 -11.26
C ASN A 166 -18.29 -27.86 -11.20
N LEU A 167 -17.63 -27.26 -12.19
CA LEU A 167 -17.53 -25.80 -12.30
C LEU A 167 -18.91 -25.09 -12.30
N PRO A 168 -19.98 -25.63 -12.92
CA PRO A 168 -21.30 -25.01 -12.86
C PRO A 168 -21.82 -24.77 -11.43
N ALA A 169 -21.61 -25.70 -10.50
CA ALA A 169 -22.02 -25.52 -9.11
C ALA A 169 -21.27 -24.34 -8.44
N ALA A 170 -20.00 -24.16 -8.78
CA ALA A 170 -19.20 -23.03 -8.28
C ALA A 170 -19.69 -21.69 -8.83
N ILE A 171 -20.09 -21.66 -10.11
CA ILE A 171 -20.67 -20.49 -10.76
C ILE A 171 -22.03 -20.14 -10.15
N GLU A 172 -22.89 -21.13 -9.91
CA GLU A 172 -24.18 -20.93 -9.25
C GLU A 172 -24.00 -20.34 -7.84
N LEU A 173 -23.06 -20.87 -7.07
CA LEU A 173 -22.73 -20.36 -5.74
C LEU A 173 -22.17 -18.92 -5.80
N ALA A 174 -21.36 -18.61 -6.82
CA ALA A 174 -20.85 -17.26 -7.05
C ALA A 174 -21.99 -16.26 -7.36
N ILE A 175 -22.93 -16.63 -8.23
CA ILE A 175 -24.12 -15.84 -8.56
C ILE A 175 -24.97 -15.59 -7.31
N ASN A 176 -25.14 -16.61 -6.48
CA ASN A 176 -25.88 -16.49 -5.22
C ASN A 176 -25.21 -15.52 -4.25
N GLN A 177 -23.89 -15.54 -4.12
CA GLN A 177 -23.15 -14.59 -3.29
C GLN A 177 -23.28 -13.14 -3.81
N PHE A 178 -23.16 -12.92 -5.12
CA PHE A 178 -23.37 -11.60 -5.70
C PHE A 178 -24.78 -11.08 -5.45
N SER A 179 -25.78 -11.96 -5.59
CA SER A 179 -27.18 -11.63 -5.35
C SER A 179 -27.45 -11.28 -3.88
N GLN A 180 -26.85 -12.01 -2.93
CA GLN A 180 -26.94 -11.72 -1.49
C GLN A 180 -26.27 -10.38 -1.13
N ALA A 181 -25.21 -10.00 -1.84
CA ALA A 181 -24.55 -8.70 -1.70
C ALA A 181 -25.28 -7.55 -2.43
N GLY A 182 -26.45 -7.82 -3.04
CA GLY A 182 -27.24 -6.81 -3.74
C GLY A 182 -26.65 -6.38 -5.09
N THR A 183 -25.73 -7.16 -5.65
CA THR A 183 -25.05 -6.84 -6.92
C THR A 183 -25.50 -7.74 -8.06
N GLN A 184 -25.92 -7.15 -9.17
CA GLN A 184 -26.31 -7.87 -10.39
C GLN A 184 -25.18 -7.93 -11.45
N GLN A 185 -23.97 -7.57 -11.04
CA GLN A 185 -22.77 -7.56 -11.87
C GLN A 185 -21.56 -7.91 -11.01
N GLY A 186 -20.55 -8.54 -11.60
CA GLY A 186 -19.36 -8.99 -10.89
C GLY A 186 -18.45 -9.84 -11.77
N ASP A 187 -17.23 -10.05 -11.29
CA ASP A 187 -16.22 -10.86 -11.96
C ASP A 187 -16.04 -12.20 -11.24
N ILE A 188 -16.14 -13.30 -11.98
CA ILE A 188 -15.80 -14.64 -11.53
C ILE A 188 -14.46 -14.99 -12.14
N ILE A 189 -13.43 -15.19 -11.31
CA ILE A 189 -12.08 -15.55 -11.74
C ILE A 189 -11.89 -17.02 -11.43
N VAL A 190 -11.84 -17.85 -12.47
CA VAL A 190 -11.74 -19.31 -12.36
C VAL A 190 -10.31 -19.74 -12.65
N LEU A 191 -9.70 -20.45 -11.69
CA LEU A 191 -8.41 -21.14 -11.88
C LEU A 191 -8.72 -22.64 -11.95
N ALA A 192 -8.71 -23.19 -13.16
CA ALA A 192 -9.14 -24.56 -13.44
C ALA A 192 -8.26 -25.23 -14.49
N ASP A 193 -8.20 -26.56 -14.46
CA ASP A 193 -7.37 -27.33 -15.38
C ASP A 193 -8.14 -27.98 -16.53
N ASP A 194 -9.44 -28.18 -16.42
CA ASP A 194 -10.28 -28.71 -17.49
C ASP A 194 -11.73 -28.22 -17.37
N LEU A 195 -12.50 -28.40 -18.45
CA LEU A 195 -13.94 -28.18 -18.46
C LEU A 195 -14.58 -29.06 -19.54
N ASP A 196 -15.50 -29.93 -19.14
CA ASP A 196 -16.19 -30.80 -20.10
C ASP A 196 -17.29 -30.05 -20.89
N THR A 197 -17.82 -30.68 -21.93
CA THR A 197 -18.82 -30.04 -22.81
C THR A 197 -20.19 -29.87 -22.13
N SER A 198 -20.53 -30.77 -21.21
CA SER A 198 -21.78 -30.72 -20.44
C SER A 198 -21.73 -29.63 -19.36
N GLU A 199 -20.58 -29.47 -18.71
CA GLU A 199 -20.29 -28.41 -17.75
C GLU A 199 -20.25 -27.06 -18.44
N LEU A 200 -19.58 -26.95 -19.59
CA LEU A 200 -19.57 -25.71 -20.39
C LEU A 200 -21.00 -25.25 -20.72
N SER A 201 -21.85 -26.17 -21.18
CA SER A 201 -23.23 -25.85 -21.54
C SER A 201 -24.02 -25.35 -20.32
N ARG A 202 -23.97 -26.09 -19.19
CA ARG A 202 -24.61 -25.68 -17.93
C ARG A 202 -24.08 -24.36 -17.39
N ALA A 203 -22.77 -24.14 -17.43
CA ALA A 203 -22.13 -22.90 -16.99
C ALA A 203 -22.60 -21.69 -17.82
N LEU A 204 -22.73 -21.84 -19.14
CA LEU A 204 -23.23 -20.80 -20.02
C LEU A 204 -24.72 -20.50 -19.80
N ASP A 205 -25.53 -21.53 -19.54
CA ASP A 205 -26.96 -21.37 -19.24
C ASP A 205 -27.16 -20.57 -17.93
N LEU A 206 -26.33 -20.82 -16.91
CA LEU A 206 -26.40 -20.11 -15.61
C LEU A 206 -26.13 -18.60 -15.72
N VAL A 207 -25.24 -18.20 -16.62
CA VAL A 207 -24.85 -16.79 -16.79
C VAL A 207 -25.59 -16.10 -17.94
N GLN A 208 -26.42 -16.83 -18.67
CA GLN A 208 -27.18 -16.29 -19.79
C GLN A 208 -28.12 -15.16 -19.32
N GLY A 209 -28.00 -13.99 -19.93
CA GLY A 209 -28.81 -12.81 -19.57
C GLY A 209 -28.37 -12.11 -18.27
N THR A 210 -27.31 -12.59 -17.61
CA THR A 210 -26.68 -11.90 -16.48
C THR A 210 -25.57 -10.96 -16.93
N LYS A 211 -25.10 -10.07 -16.06
CA LYS A 211 -23.91 -9.23 -16.29
C LYS A 211 -22.66 -9.77 -15.59
N PHE A 212 -22.66 -11.05 -15.23
CA PHE A 212 -21.49 -11.70 -14.65
C PHE A 212 -20.51 -12.11 -15.74
N ARG A 213 -19.23 -11.80 -15.51
CA ARG A 213 -18.16 -12.12 -16.45
C ARG A 213 -17.31 -13.22 -15.85
N ILE A 214 -16.92 -14.20 -16.67
CA ILE A 214 -16.07 -15.29 -16.22
C ILE A 214 -14.70 -15.16 -16.89
N SER A 215 -13.68 -14.82 -16.11
CA SER A 215 -12.29 -14.88 -16.55
C SER A 215 -11.67 -16.20 -16.11
N VAL A 216 -10.92 -16.84 -16.99
CA VAL A 216 -10.37 -18.18 -16.76
C VAL A 216 -8.85 -18.14 -16.90
N LEU A 217 -8.17 -18.51 -15.82
CA LEU A 217 -6.76 -18.90 -15.85
C LEU A 217 -6.69 -20.42 -16.00
N ALA A 218 -6.33 -20.89 -17.20
CA ALA A 218 -6.23 -22.32 -17.46
C ALA A 218 -4.90 -22.88 -16.93
N VAL A 219 -4.98 -23.84 -16.01
CA VAL A 219 -3.82 -24.41 -15.31
C VAL A 219 -3.55 -25.81 -15.83
N GLY A 220 -2.58 -25.95 -16.73
CA GLY A 220 -2.17 -27.24 -17.27
C GLY A 220 -1.85 -27.18 -18.75
N THR A 221 -1.52 -28.34 -19.31
CA THR A 221 -1.09 -28.47 -20.69
C THR A 221 -1.96 -29.47 -21.47
N PRO A 222 -2.10 -29.31 -22.81
CA PRO A 222 -2.81 -30.28 -23.64
C PRO A 222 -2.16 -31.68 -23.64
N ASN A 223 -0.84 -31.74 -23.46
CA ASN A 223 -0.09 -32.99 -23.37
C ASN A 223 -0.41 -33.74 -22.07
N GLY A 224 -0.63 -32.98 -21.00
CA GLY A 224 -0.98 -33.49 -19.68
C GLY A 224 0.18 -34.17 -18.95
N ALA A 225 -0.10 -34.64 -17.74
CA ALA A 225 0.83 -35.45 -16.96
C ALA A 225 0.09 -36.47 -16.08
N PRO A 226 0.77 -37.55 -15.67
CA PRO A 226 0.26 -38.43 -14.63
C PRO A 226 -0.05 -37.67 -13.34
N ILE A 227 -1.13 -38.06 -12.67
CA ILE A 227 -1.53 -37.49 -11.39
C ILE A 227 -0.76 -38.21 -10.27
N ALA A 228 0.13 -37.49 -9.58
CA ALA A 228 0.90 -38.01 -8.45
C ALA A 228 0.23 -37.58 -7.14
N LEU A 229 -0.36 -38.54 -6.42
CA LEU A 229 -1.01 -38.30 -5.14
C LEU A 229 0.02 -37.92 -4.05
N PRO A 230 -0.41 -37.31 -2.93
CA PRO A 230 0.50 -36.90 -1.86
C PRO A 230 1.31 -38.04 -1.22
N ASP A 231 0.81 -39.28 -1.32
CA ASP A 231 1.51 -40.50 -0.88
C ASP A 231 2.62 -40.96 -1.85
N GLY A 232 2.80 -40.26 -2.97
CA GLY A 232 3.76 -40.58 -4.02
C GLY A 232 3.26 -41.64 -5.02
N SER A 233 2.06 -42.17 -4.83
CA SER A 233 1.45 -43.11 -5.77
C SER A 233 0.86 -42.37 -6.98
N LEU A 234 0.79 -43.06 -8.12
CA LEU A 234 0.10 -42.53 -9.29
C LEU A 234 -1.37 -42.93 -9.23
N LEU A 235 -2.27 -41.98 -9.50
CA LEU A 235 -3.69 -42.27 -9.60
C LEU A 235 -3.93 -43.25 -10.74
N LYS A 236 -4.65 -44.34 -10.44
CA LYS A 236 -4.97 -45.39 -11.42
C LYS A 236 -6.49 -45.51 -11.59
N THR A 237 -6.90 -45.90 -12.79
CA THR A 237 -8.29 -46.29 -13.07
C THR A 237 -8.63 -47.62 -12.38
N ALA A 238 -9.91 -48.00 -12.36
CA ALA A 238 -10.36 -49.30 -11.85
C ALA A 238 -9.67 -50.50 -12.56
N GLN A 239 -9.20 -50.29 -13.78
CA GLN A 239 -8.47 -51.26 -14.60
C GLN A 239 -6.94 -51.22 -14.35
N GLY A 240 -6.47 -50.45 -13.37
CA GLY A 240 -5.05 -50.38 -12.99
C GLY A 240 -4.16 -49.53 -13.91
N THR A 241 -4.73 -48.81 -14.87
CA THR A 241 -3.98 -47.93 -15.79
C THR A 241 -3.80 -46.55 -15.16
N THR A 242 -2.60 -45.97 -15.29
CA THR A 242 -2.32 -44.62 -14.77
C THR A 242 -3.17 -43.56 -15.46
N VAL A 243 -3.81 -42.70 -14.67
CA VAL A 243 -4.60 -41.57 -15.17
C VAL A 243 -3.68 -40.40 -15.53
N VAL A 244 -3.86 -39.88 -16.75
CA VAL A 244 -3.13 -38.71 -17.26
C VAL A 244 -4.12 -37.56 -17.37
N ALA A 245 -3.88 -36.48 -16.63
CA ALA A 245 -4.71 -35.27 -16.66
C ALA A 245 -4.32 -34.40 -17.85
N LYS A 246 -5.21 -34.25 -18.83
CA LYS A 246 -5.03 -33.36 -19.99
C LYS A 246 -5.96 -32.16 -19.85
N THR A 247 -5.49 -31.00 -20.28
CA THR A 247 -6.28 -29.76 -20.21
C THR A 247 -6.92 -29.45 -21.56
N ASN A 248 -8.25 -29.37 -21.63
CA ASN A 248 -8.96 -28.90 -22.82
C ASN A 248 -9.11 -27.37 -22.79
N LEU A 249 -8.11 -26.68 -23.34
CA LEU A 249 -8.10 -25.22 -23.42
C LEU A 249 -9.29 -24.63 -24.20
N LYS A 250 -9.87 -25.37 -25.14
CA LYS A 250 -10.94 -24.86 -26.03
C LYS A 250 -12.23 -24.55 -25.26
N ASN A 251 -12.63 -25.42 -24.34
CA ASN A 251 -13.88 -25.23 -23.59
C ASN A 251 -13.75 -24.08 -22.59
N LEU A 252 -12.62 -24.02 -21.87
CA LEU A 252 -12.28 -22.91 -20.98
C LEU A 252 -12.25 -21.56 -21.72
N GLN A 253 -11.64 -21.52 -22.91
CA GLN A 253 -11.62 -20.33 -23.75
C GLN A 253 -13.03 -19.94 -24.23
N THR A 254 -13.86 -20.92 -24.58
CA THR A 254 -15.24 -20.67 -25.02
C THR A 254 -16.08 -20.07 -23.90
N LEU A 255 -15.93 -20.55 -22.66
CA LEU A 255 -16.60 -20.01 -21.48
C LEU A 255 -16.25 -18.54 -21.26
N ALA A 256 -14.96 -18.20 -21.24
CA ALA A 256 -14.52 -16.84 -21.02
C ALA A 256 -14.99 -15.88 -22.13
N ASN A 257 -14.84 -16.28 -23.40
CA ASN A 257 -15.22 -15.45 -24.53
C ASN A 257 -16.73 -15.16 -24.59
N LYS A 258 -17.57 -16.17 -24.31
CA LYS A 258 -19.03 -16.00 -24.35
C LYS A 258 -19.58 -15.16 -23.19
N THR A 259 -18.84 -15.07 -22.08
CA THR A 259 -19.22 -14.26 -20.91
C THR A 259 -18.55 -12.88 -20.88
N GLY A 260 -17.76 -12.55 -21.91
CA GLY A 260 -17.02 -11.28 -21.97
C GLY A 260 -15.90 -11.15 -20.94
N GLY A 261 -15.41 -12.28 -20.41
CA GLY A 261 -14.23 -12.34 -19.56
C GLY A 261 -12.95 -12.64 -20.35
N LEU A 262 -11.84 -12.81 -19.62
CA LEU A 262 -10.51 -13.03 -20.20
C LEU A 262 -10.07 -14.49 -20.05
N PHE A 263 -9.61 -15.10 -21.13
CA PHE A 263 -8.95 -16.41 -21.09
C PHE A 263 -7.43 -16.25 -21.15
N ILE A 264 -6.72 -16.83 -20.17
CA ILE A 264 -5.26 -16.85 -20.15
C ILE A 264 -4.77 -18.26 -19.78
N PRO A 265 -3.97 -18.93 -20.62
CA PRO A 265 -3.25 -20.11 -20.19
C PRO A 265 -2.11 -19.71 -19.23
N ILE A 266 -1.89 -20.52 -18.20
CA ILE A 266 -0.84 -20.26 -17.20
C ILE A 266 0.54 -20.09 -17.86
N GLN A 267 1.28 -19.11 -17.35
CA GLN A 267 2.61 -18.77 -17.84
C GLN A 267 3.68 -18.99 -16.78
N HIS A 268 4.91 -19.26 -17.23
CA HIS A 268 6.09 -19.30 -16.35
C HIS A 268 6.43 -17.93 -15.73
N THR A 269 5.91 -16.85 -16.31
CA THR A 269 6.00 -15.48 -15.78
C THR A 269 4.71 -15.06 -15.11
N ASN A 270 4.71 -13.99 -14.30
CA ASN A 270 3.50 -13.44 -13.66
C ASN A 270 2.66 -12.51 -14.55
N ARG A 271 2.91 -12.48 -15.86
CA ARG A 271 2.11 -11.69 -16.82
C ARG A 271 0.65 -12.13 -16.87
N ASP A 272 0.38 -13.41 -16.64
CA ASP A 272 -0.97 -13.95 -16.54
C ASP A 272 -1.77 -13.31 -15.39
N VAL A 273 -1.18 -13.27 -14.20
CA VAL A 273 -1.71 -12.58 -13.01
C VAL A 273 -1.91 -11.09 -13.27
N GLU A 274 -0.90 -10.43 -13.84
CA GLU A 274 -0.95 -9.00 -14.13
C GLU A 274 -2.08 -8.64 -15.10
N ASN A 275 -2.28 -9.45 -16.14
CA ASN A 275 -3.34 -9.23 -17.12
C ASN A 275 -4.74 -9.43 -16.51
N ILE A 276 -4.95 -10.46 -15.68
CA ILE A 276 -6.23 -10.68 -14.98
C ILE A 276 -6.50 -9.53 -14.01
N ALA A 277 -5.50 -9.12 -13.22
CA ALA A 277 -5.64 -8.01 -12.29
C ALA A 277 -5.95 -6.68 -13.03
N ALA A 278 -5.25 -6.40 -14.13
CA ALA A 278 -5.49 -5.20 -14.93
C ALA A 278 -6.90 -5.21 -15.57
N PHE A 279 -7.33 -6.35 -16.11
CA PHE A 279 -8.66 -6.51 -16.71
C PHE A 279 -9.78 -6.27 -15.69
N THR A 280 -9.65 -6.86 -14.50
CA THR A 280 -10.64 -6.74 -13.43
C THR A 280 -10.66 -5.33 -12.81
N ASN A 281 -9.48 -4.70 -12.61
CA ASN A 281 -9.39 -3.35 -12.04
C ASN A 281 -9.89 -2.25 -12.99
N ASN A 282 -9.54 -2.30 -14.28
CA ASN A 282 -9.88 -1.23 -15.23
C ASN A 282 -11.37 -1.16 -15.51
N ILE A 283 -12.06 -2.29 -15.59
CA ILE A 283 -13.45 -2.31 -16.04
C ILE A 283 -14.41 -1.93 -14.91
N GLY A 284 -14.09 -2.25 -13.66
CA GLY A 284 -14.85 -1.74 -12.53
C GLY A 284 -14.84 -0.21 -12.44
N SER A 285 -13.77 0.46 -12.92
CA SER A 285 -13.74 1.93 -13.02
C SER A 285 -14.73 2.50 -14.04
N GLN A 286 -15.00 1.79 -15.13
CA GLN A 286 -15.94 2.21 -16.17
C GLN A 286 -17.41 1.92 -15.80
N LEU A 287 -17.68 0.80 -15.12
CA LEU A 287 -19.03 0.44 -14.67
C LEU A 287 -19.49 1.25 -13.46
N SER A 288 -18.61 1.53 -12.48
CA SER A 288 -18.95 2.41 -11.34
C SER A 288 -19.19 3.86 -11.77
N ALA A 289 -18.63 4.30 -12.89
CA ALA A 289 -18.94 5.60 -13.49
C ALA A 289 -20.36 5.68 -14.10
N THR A 290 -21.01 4.53 -14.34
CA THR A 290 -22.36 4.47 -14.94
C THR A 290 -23.47 4.26 -13.89
N GLN A 291 -23.17 3.61 -12.77
CA GLN A 291 -24.13 3.35 -11.66
C GLN A 291 -24.15 4.42 -10.56
N SER A 292 -23.33 5.46 -10.67
CA SER A 292 -23.17 6.53 -9.69
C SER A 292 -24.28 7.58 -9.77
N GLU A 293 -25.53 7.15 -9.65
CA GLU A 293 -26.56 8.05 -9.13
C GLU A 293 -26.40 8.13 -7.60
N GLU A 294 -25.76 9.22 -7.17
CA GLU A 294 -26.07 9.94 -5.93
C GLU A 294 -25.92 9.22 -4.57
N VAL A 295 -24.74 8.69 -4.22
CA VAL A 295 -24.35 8.75 -2.79
C VAL A 295 -23.83 10.16 -2.52
N LYS A 296 -24.77 11.09 -2.29
CA LYS A 296 -24.48 12.46 -1.88
C LYS A 296 -23.99 12.44 -0.44
N THR A 297 -22.69 12.26 -0.25
CA THR A 297 -22.09 12.56 1.05
C THR A 297 -22.06 14.08 1.20
N ASP A 298 -23.05 14.61 1.93
CA ASP A 298 -23.22 16.05 2.19
C ASP A 298 -22.08 16.56 3.07
N SER A 299 -20.94 16.91 2.46
CA SER A 299 -19.86 17.58 3.17
C SER A 299 -20.18 19.08 3.25
N ARG A 300 -20.56 19.55 4.44
CA ARG A 300 -20.85 20.96 4.70
C ARG A 300 -19.56 21.76 4.86
N LEU A 301 -19.44 22.88 4.16
CA LEU A 301 -18.25 23.73 4.23
C LEU A 301 -18.33 24.71 5.39
N ASN A 302 -17.29 24.73 6.23
CA ASN A 302 -17.13 25.76 7.24
C ASN A 302 -16.92 27.12 6.55
N SER A 303 -17.94 27.97 6.56
CA SER A 303 -17.90 29.32 5.98
C SER A 303 -17.45 30.38 6.99
N GLY A 304 -17.03 29.97 8.21
CA GLY A 304 -16.51 30.84 9.25
C GLY A 304 -15.27 31.63 8.82
N PHE A 305 -14.52 31.17 7.82
CA PHE A 305 -13.36 31.90 7.30
C PHE A 305 -13.70 33.32 6.78
N TRP A 306 -14.94 33.56 6.32
CA TRP A 306 -15.39 34.90 5.91
C TRP A 306 -15.42 35.91 7.06
N LEU A 307 -15.39 35.45 8.30
CA LEU A 307 -15.32 36.29 9.50
C LEU A 307 -13.87 36.68 9.85
N LEU A 308 -12.85 36.09 9.22
CA LEU A 308 -11.44 36.43 9.46
C LEU A 308 -11.12 37.88 9.04
N PRO A 309 -11.53 38.39 7.86
CA PRO A 309 -11.34 39.81 7.52
C PRO A 309 -12.02 40.76 8.53
N LEU A 310 -13.19 40.38 9.03
CA LEU A 310 -13.92 41.16 10.03
C LEU A 310 -13.21 41.14 11.40
N LEU A 311 -12.60 40.02 11.77
CA LEU A 311 -11.79 39.87 12.98
C LEU A 311 -10.51 40.72 12.93
N LEU A 312 -9.92 40.89 11.75
CA LEU A 312 -8.69 41.68 11.58
C LEU A 312 -8.87 43.16 11.94
N LEU A 313 -10.06 43.73 11.77
CA LEU A 313 -10.34 45.15 12.09
C LEU A 313 -10.16 45.49 13.58
N PRO A 314 -10.86 44.85 14.55
CA PRO A 314 -10.61 45.08 15.96
C PRO A 314 -9.22 44.59 16.39
N ALA A 315 -8.70 43.51 15.79
CA ALA A 315 -7.34 43.04 16.08
C ALA A 315 -6.26 44.08 15.72
N ALA A 316 -6.40 44.78 14.60
CA ALA A 316 -5.52 45.88 14.19
C ALA A 316 -5.60 47.08 15.15
N LEU A 317 -6.79 47.38 15.69
CA LEU A 317 -6.98 48.47 16.66
C LEU A 317 -6.51 48.13 18.08
N LEU A 318 -6.48 46.84 18.43
CA LEU A 318 -5.89 46.30 19.65
C LEU A 318 -4.35 46.19 19.57
N PHE A 319 -3.79 46.39 18.38
CA PHE A 319 -2.41 46.07 18.07
C PHE A 319 -1.44 47.05 18.75
N ARG A 320 -0.67 46.55 19.72
CA ARG A 320 0.38 47.32 20.41
C ARG A 320 1.60 47.39 19.48
N ARG A 321 2.09 48.61 19.19
CA ARG A 321 3.10 48.98 18.16
C ARG A 321 4.41 48.14 18.07
N GLY A 322 4.67 47.19 18.96
CA GLY A 322 5.89 46.35 18.96
C GLY A 322 5.73 44.89 18.49
N LEU A 323 4.50 44.40 18.31
CA LEU A 323 4.26 42.96 18.08
C LEU A 323 4.52 42.52 16.62
N ILE A 324 4.36 43.42 15.65
CA ILE A 324 4.73 43.19 14.23
C ILE A 324 6.23 42.87 14.14
N TRP A 325 7.07 43.61 14.87
CA TRP A 325 8.51 43.38 14.85
C TRP A 325 8.88 42.02 15.44
N MET A 326 8.17 41.53 16.46
CA MET A 326 8.39 40.17 16.97
C MET A 326 7.95 39.08 15.99
N VAL A 327 6.81 39.23 15.32
CA VAL A 327 6.32 38.26 14.33
C VAL A 327 7.19 38.26 13.08
N VAL A 328 7.59 39.43 12.58
CA VAL A 328 8.51 39.54 11.44
C VAL A 328 9.88 38.96 11.80
N ALA A 329 10.41 39.25 12.99
CA ALA A 329 11.68 38.69 13.46
C ALA A 329 11.64 37.16 13.65
N THR A 330 10.48 36.55 13.88
CA THR A 330 10.34 35.09 14.05
C THR A 330 9.99 34.36 12.75
N VAL A 331 9.21 34.95 11.86
CA VAL A 331 8.76 34.30 10.62
C VAL A 331 9.79 34.38 9.50
N VAL A 332 10.48 35.51 9.35
CA VAL A 332 11.45 35.73 8.26
C VAL A 332 12.64 34.74 8.29
N PRO A 333 13.25 34.40 9.44
CA PRO A 333 14.35 33.45 9.48
C PRO A 333 13.94 32.03 9.07
N VAL A 334 12.69 31.65 9.28
CA VAL A 334 12.19 30.28 9.02
C VAL A 334 11.97 30.03 7.53
N THR A 335 11.70 31.07 6.74
CA THR A 335 11.41 30.95 5.30
C THR A 335 12.64 31.01 4.39
N TRP A 336 13.82 31.30 4.94
CA TRP A 336 15.06 31.52 4.18
C TRP A 336 16.22 30.61 4.61
N ALA A 337 15.94 29.53 5.34
CA ALA A 337 16.93 28.48 5.50
C ALA A 337 16.98 27.64 4.20
N PRO A 338 18.13 27.53 3.51
CA PRO A 338 18.29 26.49 2.50
C PRO A 338 18.02 25.13 3.17
N HIS A 339 17.34 24.23 2.46
CA HIS A 339 17.00 22.88 2.92
C HIS A 339 18.29 22.06 3.04
N ALA A 340 19.07 22.29 4.09
CA ALA A 340 20.01 21.30 4.58
C ALA A 340 19.17 20.28 5.33
N GLU A 341 18.69 19.25 4.63
CA GLU A 341 18.04 18.09 5.25
C GLU A 341 19.09 17.23 5.96
N ALA A 342 19.71 17.79 6.99
CA ALA A 342 20.34 16.99 8.01
C ALA A 342 19.20 16.38 8.83
N ASN A 343 18.83 15.13 8.53
CA ASN A 343 17.90 14.39 9.38
C ASN A 343 18.60 14.15 10.73
N PRO A 344 18.17 14.81 11.83
CA PRO A 344 18.90 14.79 13.10
C PRO A 344 18.89 13.42 13.78
N PHE A 345 18.17 12.44 13.22
CA PHE A 345 18.02 11.11 13.77
C PHE A 345 18.86 10.03 13.06
N LEU A 346 19.48 10.35 11.92
CA LEU A 346 20.29 9.38 11.16
C LEU A 346 21.78 9.72 11.27
N ASN A 347 22.60 8.71 11.54
CA ASN A 347 24.05 8.85 11.46
C ASN A 347 24.54 8.79 10.00
N ALA A 348 25.81 9.16 9.77
CA ALA A 348 26.38 9.24 8.41
C ALA A 348 26.33 7.89 7.66
N ASP A 349 26.55 6.77 8.36
CA ASP A 349 26.45 5.43 7.77
C ASP A 349 25.01 5.07 7.35
N GLN A 350 24.00 5.46 8.13
CA GLN A 350 22.60 5.22 7.80
C GLN A 350 22.14 6.05 6.60
N GLN A 351 22.59 7.30 6.51
CA GLN A 351 22.35 8.15 5.35
C GLN A 351 23.06 7.59 4.10
N GLY A 352 24.33 7.17 4.26
CA GLY A 352 25.09 6.50 3.21
C GLY A 352 24.44 5.19 2.73
N ALA A 353 23.88 4.39 3.63
CA ALA A 353 23.18 3.15 3.29
C ALA A 353 21.92 3.38 2.45
N GLU A 354 21.21 4.48 2.70
CA GLU A 354 20.03 4.82 1.91
C GLU A 354 20.43 5.26 0.49
N LEU A 355 21.45 6.11 0.37
CA LEU A 355 22.02 6.51 -0.93
C LEU A 355 22.59 5.31 -1.69
N TYR A 356 23.23 4.36 -1.00
CA TYR A 356 23.71 3.12 -1.61
C TYR A 356 22.57 2.28 -2.21
N LYS A 357 21.42 2.20 -1.54
CA LYS A 357 20.23 1.51 -2.09
C LYS A 357 19.63 2.23 -3.30
N GLN A 358 19.75 3.55 -3.34
CA GLN A 358 19.28 4.38 -4.46
C GLN A 358 20.24 4.36 -5.66
N GLY A 359 21.43 3.76 -5.51
CA GLY A 359 22.46 3.69 -6.56
C GLY A 359 23.38 4.90 -6.62
N GLU A 360 23.29 5.81 -5.64
CA GLU A 360 24.12 7.01 -5.56
C GLU A 360 25.46 6.72 -4.85
N TYR A 361 26.24 5.80 -5.42
CA TYR A 361 27.45 5.27 -4.79
C TYR A 361 28.53 6.33 -4.51
N GLU A 362 28.62 7.37 -5.34
CA GLU A 362 29.56 8.48 -5.14
C GLU A 362 29.24 9.31 -3.89
N GLN A 363 27.96 9.56 -3.61
CA GLN A 363 27.58 10.29 -2.40
C GLN A 363 27.67 9.38 -1.18
N ALA A 364 27.26 8.11 -1.33
CA ALA A 364 27.33 7.11 -0.27
C ALA A 364 28.77 6.91 0.24
N GLN A 365 29.77 6.81 -0.65
CA GLN A 365 31.17 6.60 -0.22
C GLN A 365 31.72 7.74 0.64
N ASN A 366 31.25 8.97 0.41
CA ASN A 366 31.70 10.15 1.15
C ASN A 366 31.08 10.26 2.55
N LEU A 367 29.97 9.56 2.78
CA LEU A 367 29.26 9.54 4.05
C LEU A 367 29.65 8.37 4.94
N PHE A 368 30.02 7.23 4.34
CA PHE A 368 30.39 6.05 5.13
C PHE A 368 31.67 6.28 5.93
N THR A 369 31.54 6.08 7.24
CA THR A 369 32.65 5.97 8.19
C THR A 369 33.09 4.52 8.37
N ASN A 370 32.18 3.55 8.20
CA ASN A 370 32.51 2.12 8.24
C ASN A 370 33.33 1.70 6.99
N PRO A 371 34.55 1.13 7.16
CA PRO A 371 35.41 0.78 6.02
C PRO A 371 34.79 -0.24 5.05
N SER A 372 34.01 -1.19 5.57
CA SER A 372 33.36 -2.23 4.75
C SER A 372 32.32 -1.63 3.80
N TRP A 373 31.47 -0.73 4.33
CA TRP A 373 30.46 -0.04 3.53
C TRP A 373 31.05 0.99 2.58
N LYS A 374 32.08 1.72 3.02
CA LYS A 374 32.82 2.66 2.18
C LYS A 374 33.45 1.92 1.00
N GLY A 375 34.13 0.79 1.26
CA GLY A 375 34.72 -0.05 0.22
C GLY A 375 33.69 -0.64 -0.74
N ALA A 376 32.53 -1.07 -0.22
CA ALA A 376 31.45 -1.57 -1.05
C ALA A 376 30.90 -0.49 -2.00
N ALA A 377 30.69 0.74 -1.51
CA ALA A 377 30.26 1.87 -2.33
C ALA A 377 31.29 2.21 -3.42
N SER A 378 32.57 2.30 -3.07
CA SER A 378 33.64 2.57 -4.04
C SER A 378 33.77 1.46 -5.08
N TYR A 379 33.66 0.19 -4.68
CA TYR A 379 33.68 -0.95 -5.61
C TYR A 379 32.53 -0.90 -6.62
N GLN A 380 31.29 -0.57 -6.18
CA GLN A 380 30.14 -0.47 -7.09
C GLN A 380 30.24 0.71 -8.05
N LYS A 381 30.86 1.82 -7.64
CA LYS A 381 31.15 2.95 -8.52
C LYS A 381 32.26 2.63 -9.53
N GLY A 382 33.07 1.59 -9.30
CA GLY A 382 34.24 1.24 -10.11
C GLY A 382 35.52 1.93 -9.68
N ASP A 383 35.54 2.57 -8.51
CA ASP A 383 36.75 3.13 -7.90
C ASP A 383 37.45 2.05 -7.06
N TYR A 384 38.17 1.17 -7.75
CA TYR A 384 38.79 0.00 -7.12
C TYR A 384 39.97 0.39 -6.22
N GLU A 385 40.66 1.49 -6.47
CA GLU A 385 41.73 1.99 -5.59
C GLU A 385 41.17 2.42 -4.24
N ALA A 386 40.09 3.22 -4.22
CA ALA A 386 39.43 3.59 -2.98
C ALA A 386 38.80 2.38 -2.27
N ALA A 387 38.30 1.39 -3.02
CA ALA A 387 37.81 0.14 -2.46
C ALA A 387 38.92 -0.67 -1.78
N ILE A 388 40.11 -0.77 -2.40
CA ILE A 388 41.29 -1.43 -1.82
C ILE A 388 41.69 -0.72 -0.52
N GLU A 389 41.79 0.61 -0.53
CA GLU A 389 42.14 1.38 0.67
C GLU A 389 41.12 1.12 1.79
N ALA A 390 39.83 1.21 1.50
CA ALA A 390 38.79 1.00 2.51
C ALA A 390 38.77 -0.44 3.05
N PHE A 391 38.81 -1.46 2.19
CA PHE A 391 38.81 -2.86 2.62
C PHE A 391 40.12 -3.28 3.31
N SER A 392 41.24 -2.59 3.07
CA SER A 392 42.50 -2.84 3.80
C SER A 392 42.38 -2.57 5.30
N HIS A 393 41.41 -1.73 5.70
CA HIS A 393 41.10 -1.43 7.10
C HIS A 393 40.03 -2.36 7.71
N ASP A 394 39.47 -3.31 6.94
CA ASP A 394 38.51 -4.31 7.41
C ASP A 394 39.19 -5.68 7.54
N ALA A 395 39.69 -5.99 8.74
CA ALA A 395 40.37 -7.25 9.05
C ALA A 395 39.43 -8.47 9.09
N SER A 396 38.10 -8.27 8.96
CA SER A 396 37.16 -9.39 8.94
C SER A 396 37.41 -10.30 7.74
N LEU A 397 36.92 -11.54 7.82
CA LEU A 397 37.02 -12.50 6.71
C LEU A 397 36.35 -11.97 5.42
N ASN A 398 35.23 -11.25 5.56
CA ASN A 398 34.54 -10.62 4.43
C ASN A 398 35.31 -9.40 3.89
N GLY A 399 35.91 -8.58 4.77
CA GLY A 399 36.75 -7.45 4.38
C GLY A 399 37.95 -7.89 3.55
N ARG A 400 38.70 -8.89 4.03
CA ARG A 400 39.83 -9.49 3.30
C ARG A 400 39.41 -10.15 1.98
N TYR A 401 38.23 -10.78 1.92
CA TYR A 401 37.68 -11.32 0.68
C TYR A 401 37.32 -10.21 -0.32
N ASN A 402 36.68 -9.14 0.14
CA ASN A 402 36.34 -7.99 -0.70
C ASN A 402 37.58 -7.20 -1.14
N LEU A 403 38.63 -7.16 -0.32
CA LEU A 403 39.94 -6.63 -0.70
C LEU A 403 40.52 -7.45 -1.86
N ALA A 404 40.51 -8.78 -1.77
CA ALA A 404 40.97 -9.65 -2.85
C ALA A 404 40.14 -9.47 -4.14
N ASN A 405 38.82 -9.28 -4.03
CA ASN A 405 37.96 -8.95 -5.17
C ASN A 405 38.35 -7.61 -5.79
N SER A 406 38.61 -6.59 -4.97
CA SER A 406 38.96 -5.25 -5.42
C SER A 406 40.32 -5.23 -6.11
N LEU A 407 41.32 -5.93 -5.56
CA LEU A 407 42.64 -6.14 -6.19
C LEU A 407 42.52 -6.84 -7.56
N ALA A 408 41.68 -7.88 -7.64
CA ALA A 408 41.48 -8.60 -8.89
C ALA A 408 40.85 -7.73 -9.99
N GLN A 409 39.90 -6.86 -9.63
CA GLN A 409 39.30 -5.90 -10.58
C GLN A 409 40.27 -4.77 -10.95
N ASN A 410 41.13 -4.36 -10.02
CA ASN A 410 42.18 -3.37 -10.27
C ASN A 410 43.36 -3.93 -11.10
N GLY A 411 43.31 -5.21 -11.50
CA GLY A 411 44.36 -5.86 -12.30
C GLY A 411 45.55 -6.40 -11.49
N GLN A 412 45.54 -6.27 -10.16
CA GLN A 412 46.55 -6.80 -9.25
C GLN A 412 46.27 -8.28 -8.96
N LEU A 413 46.39 -9.10 -10.01
CA LEU A 413 45.97 -10.50 -9.99
C LEU A 413 46.83 -11.38 -9.07
N GLU A 414 48.13 -11.12 -8.98
CA GLU A 414 49.05 -11.85 -8.10
C GLU A 414 48.69 -11.65 -6.62
N ASP A 415 48.55 -10.38 -6.20
CA ASP A 415 48.15 -10.01 -4.84
C ASP A 415 46.77 -10.58 -4.47
N ALA A 416 45.82 -10.54 -5.41
CA ALA A 416 44.50 -11.12 -5.22
C ALA A 416 44.55 -12.65 -5.02
N ALA A 417 45.32 -13.36 -5.85
CA ALA A 417 45.48 -14.81 -5.73
C ALA A 417 46.08 -15.21 -4.38
N ASP A 418 47.10 -14.49 -3.92
CA ASP A 418 47.74 -14.74 -2.62
C ASP A 418 46.78 -14.52 -1.45
N LEU A 419 45.94 -13.48 -1.52
CA LEU A 419 44.92 -13.24 -0.49
C LEU A 419 43.84 -14.32 -0.49
N TYR A 420 43.36 -14.79 -1.64
CA TYR A 420 42.40 -15.90 -1.67
C TYR A 420 42.99 -17.19 -1.10
N LYS A 421 44.26 -17.49 -1.38
CA LYS A 421 44.95 -18.66 -0.81
C LYS A 421 45.01 -18.57 0.71
N LYS A 422 45.41 -17.42 1.27
CA LYS A 422 45.40 -17.17 2.72
C LYS A 422 43.99 -17.31 3.33
N LEU A 423 42.96 -16.83 2.64
CA LEU A 423 41.56 -17.00 3.08
C LEU A 423 41.12 -18.47 3.11
N LEU A 424 41.59 -19.28 2.15
CA LEU A 424 41.28 -20.71 2.09
C LEU A 424 42.10 -21.55 3.08
N GLU A 425 43.29 -21.11 3.46
CA GLU A 425 44.05 -21.70 4.57
C GLU A 425 43.29 -21.53 5.90
N GLU A 426 42.72 -20.35 6.15
CA GLU A 426 41.92 -20.08 7.34
C GLU A 426 40.52 -20.73 7.29
N LYS A 427 39.87 -20.71 6.11
CA LYS A 427 38.53 -21.28 5.89
C LYS A 427 38.49 -22.14 4.62
N PRO A 428 38.87 -23.43 4.70
CA PRO A 428 38.94 -24.32 3.53
C PRO A 428 37.64 -24.52 2.76
N ASN A 429 36.48 -24.29 3.40
CA ASN A 429 35.15 -24.44 2.78
C ASN A 429 34.58 -23.09 2.30
N PHE A 430 35.41 -22.08 2.02
CA PHE A 430 34.94 -20.80 1.50
C PHE A 430 34.78 -20.84 -0.03
N GLU A 431 33.65 -21.37 -0.49
CA GLU A 431 33.38 -21.61 -1.92
C GLU A 431 33.51 -20.36 -2.80
N ALA A 432 33.11 -19.18 -2.31
CA ALA A 432 33.23 -17.94 -3.06
C ALA A 432 34.69 -17.54 -3.33
N ALA A 433 35.58 -17.76 -2.36
CA ALA A 433 37.03 -17.54 -2.52
C ALA A 433 37.66 -18.57 -3.47
N LYS A 434 37.26 -19.85 -3.40
CA LYS A 434 37.73 -20.89 -4.35
C LYS A 434 37.40 -20.53 -5.79
N LYS A 435 36.16 -20.13 -6.05
CA LYS A 435 35.70 -19.75 -7.38
C LYS A 435 36.43 -18.53 -7.92
N ASN A 436 36.64 -17.51 -7.09
CA ASN A 436 37.34 -16.30 -7.54
C ASN A 436 38.83 -16.55 -7.74
N LEU A 437 39.46 -17.37 -6.88
CA LEU A 437 40.85 -17.80 -7.09
C LEU A 437 41.03 -18.51 -8.42
N SER A 438 40.14 -19.46 -8.78
CA SER A 438 40.27 -20.16 -10.06
C SER A 438 40.18 -19.21 -11.26
N VAL A 439 39.32 -18.18 -11.19
CA VAL A 439 39.20 -17.16 -12.24
C VAL A 439 40.48 -16.31 -12.34
N VAL A 440 41.05 -15.92 -11.20
CA VAL A 440 42.30 -15.13 -11.17
C VAL A 440 43.48 -15.96 -11.68
N GLU A 441 43.60 -17.23 -11.29
CA GLU A 441 44.67 -18.13 -11.76
C GLU A 441 44.56 -18.44 -13.26
N GLU A 442 43.34 -18.50 -13.81
CA GLU A 442 43.14 -18.62 -15.26
C GLU A 442 43.63 -17.36 -15.98
N LYS A 443 43.30 -16.18 -15.47
CA LYS A 443 43.77 -14.90 -16.03
C LYS A 443 45.29 -14.73 -15.95
N LEU A 444 45.95 -15.24 -14.91
CA LEU A 444 47.42 -15.20 -14.77
C LEU A 444 48.16 -16.11 -15.78
N LYS A 445 47.47 -17.09 -16.39
CA LYS A 445 48.04 -18.00 -17.38
C LYS A 445 47.88 -17.53 -18.82
N GLN A 446 47.05 -16.51 -19.04
CA GLN A 446 46.86 -15.86 -20.34
C GLN A 446 47.86 -14.72 -20.48
#